data_AF-A0A976LG46-F1
#
_entry.id   AF-A0A976LG46-F1
#
_cell.length_a   1.000
_cell.length_b   1.000
_cell.length_c   1.000
_cell.angle_alpha   90.00
_cell.angle_beta   90.00
_cell.angle_gamma   90.00
#
_symmetry.space_group_name_H-M   'P 1'
#
loop_
_entity.id
_entity.type
_entity.pdbx_description
1 polymer ?
#
loop_
_entity_poly.entity_id
_entity_poly.type
_entity_poly.pdbx_seq_one_letter_code
_entity_poly.pdbx_strand_id
1 'polypeptide(L)'
;MIALAVRSALAEESWNQFRGSRGDGHSESPSLPLEWSEQKNIRWKTPISGKAWSSPVVHGGMIWLSNATEDGKKLSAVCIDAVSGKVKHDITIFEIAEPAFCHAYNSYASPTPVIEDDKVWMHFGSAGTACLDSKTGSTLWKRQDLKCDHHRGPGSSPILFEQFFIVNFDGFDLQYVIALDKNTGATAWKTDRSINYGTNDGDAKKAYCTPTIFEHDGRTQLVSPAAVGTVAYDPRSGKELWKVEHGGYNAAARPIYSHGLVIIDVEGGQRMVAVKPDGSGDVTKTHIVWAFGKSTPTRPSQSVVGDHLYMVNDTGIMTCLHIVTGEPTWVERKSGRHSASLVEAGGRLYAFDEDGKCLIVEASPNEFRLIAENQLESGCMSSPAVIENDLIVRTKTHLYRIGE
;
A
#
# COMPACT_ATOMS: atom_id res chain seq x y z
N MET A 1 -29.69 30.76 -29.96
CA MET A 1 -28.79 30.76 -28.77
C MET A 1 -28.39 29.31 -28.53
N ILE A 2 -27.18 28.93 -28.90
CA ILE A 2 -26.63 27.59 -28.66
C ILE A 2 -25.91 27.67 -27.31
N ALA A 3 -26.44 27.00 -26.30
CA ALA A 3 -25.79 26.89 -25.00
C ALA A 3 -24.67 25.86 -25.11
N LEU A 4 -23.41 26.34 -25.03
CA LEU A 4 -22.24 25.51 -24.96
C LEU A 4 -22.16 24.92 -23.55
N ALA A 5 -22.49 23.63 -23.39
CA ALA A 5 -22.27 22.92 -22.15
C ALA A 5 -20.75 22.74 -21.95
N VAL A 6 -20.17 23.51 -21.04
CA VAL A 6 -18.82 23.28 -20.54
C VAL A 6 -18.87 21.98 -19.75
N ARG A 7 -18.47 20.87 -20.37
CA ARG A 7 -18.09 19.68 -19.62
C ARG A 7 -16.81 20.04 -18.87
N SER A 8 -16.96 20.33 -17.58
CA SER A 8 -15.86 20.18 -16.62
C SER A 8 -15.32 18.77 -16.81
N ALA A 9 -14.16 18.62 -17.44
CA ALA A 9 -13.39 17.40 -17.34
C ALA A 9 -13.00 17.30 -15.87
N LEU A 10 -13.82 16.61 -15.08
CA LEU A 10 -13.34 16.03 -13.84
C LEU A 10 -12.10 15.23 -14.25
N ALA A 11 -10.93 15.65 -13.76
CA ALA A 11 -9.73 14.86 -13.94
C ALA A 11 -10.07 13.45 -13.47
N GLU A 12 -9.94 12.47 -14.36
CA GLU A 12 -10.25 11.08 -14.06
C GLU A 12 -9.46 10.69 -12.80
N GLU A 13 -10.17 10.27 -11.74
CA GLU A 13 -9.52 9.88 -10.49
C GLU A 13 -8.49 8.81 -10.81
N SER A 14 -7.22 9.09 -10.50
CA SER A 14 -6.12 8.18 -10.82
C SER A 14 -5.77 7.34 -9.60
N TRP A 15 -5.88 6.01 -9.73
CA TRP A 15 -5.39 5.08 -8.71
C TRP A 15 -3.89 4.82 -8.90
N ASN A 16 -3.07 5.87 -8.82
CA ASN A 16 -1.72 5.89 -9.39
C ASN A 16 -0.61 5.31 -8.49
N GLN A 17 -0.90 5.02 -7.23
CA GLN A 17 0.04 4.47 -6.25
C GLN A 17 -0.64 3.44 -5.35
N PHE A 18 0.14 2.83 -4.46
CA PHE A 18 -0.40 1.90 -3.45
C PHE A 18 -1.52 2.57 -2.65
N ARG A 19 -2.71 1.96 -2.69
CA ARG A 19 -3.95 2.46 -2.08
C ARG A 19 -4.49 3.79 -2.64
N GLY A 20 -4.29 4.03 -3.94
CA GLY A 20 -4.94 5.12 -4.66
C GLY A 20 -4.22 6.46 -4.54
N SER A 21 -4.77 7.50 -5.18
CA SER A 21 -4.15 8.84 -5.29
C SER A 21 -3.71 9.43 -3.96
N ARG A 22 -4.48 9.18 -2.90
CA ARG A 22 -4.24 9.66 -1.54
C ARG A 22 -3.47 8.67 -0.65
N GLY A 23 -3.30 7.43 -1.11
CA GLY A 23 -2.66 6.35 -0.35
C GLY A 23 -3.46 5.88 0.86
N ASP A 24 -4.76 6.19 0.95
CA ASP A 24 -5.66 5.86 2.07
C ASP A 24 -6.72 4.81 1.69
N GLY A 25 -6.75 4.35 0.44
CA GLY A 25 -7.65 3.30 -0.04
C GLY A 25 -9.09 3.76 -0.26
N HIS A 26 -9.34 5.07 -0.30
CA HIS A 26 -10.63 5.65 -0.67
C HIS A 26 -10.73 5.84 -2.18
N SER A 27 -11.91 5.59 -2.73
CA SER A 27 -12.31 5.99 -4.08
C SER A 27 -13.48 6.96 -4.01
N GLU A 28 -13.52 7.90 -4.95
CA GLU A 28 -14.67 8.79 -5.15
C GLU A 28 -15.84 8.10 -5.87
N SER A 29 -15.66 6.86 -6.35
CA SER A 29 -16.72 6.09 -6.99
C SER A 29 -17.93 5.89 -6.05
N PRO A 30 -19.14 6.33 -6.44
CA PRO A 30 -20.33 6.13 -5.62
C PRO A 30 -20.93 4.72 -5.80
N SER A 31 -20.48 3.94 -6.78
CA SER A 31 -21.21 2.79 -7.28
C SER A 31 -20.31 1.66 -7.79
N LEU A 32 -19.30 1.28 -7.00
CA LEU A 32 -18.58 0.03 -7.23
C LEU A 32 -19.55 -1.17 -7.20
N PRO A 33 -19.27 -2.24 -7.98
CA PRO A 33 -20.16 -3.39 -8.09
C PRO A 33 -20.43 -4.01 -6.72
N LEU A 34 -21.64 -4.56 -6.54
CA LEU A 34 -22.02 -5.26 -5.31
C LEU A 34 -22.03 -6.78 -5.46
N GLU A 35 -22.26 -7.25 -6.68
CA GLU A 35 -22.38 -8.67 -6.98
C GLU A 35 -21.48 -9.04 -8.16
N TRP A 36 -20.75 -10.14 -8.05
CA TRP A 36 -19.98 -10.73 -9.14
C TRP A 36 -19.72 -12.21 -8.89
N SER A 37 -19.37 -12.91 -9.95
CA SER A 37 -18.84 -14.27 -9.92
C SER A 37 -17.95 -14.46 -11.14
N GLU A 38 -17.33 -15.63 -11.30
CA GLU A 38 -16.58 -15.95 -12.52
C GLU A 38 -17.43 -15.85 -13.82
N GLN A 39 -18.76 -15.72 -13.73
CA GLN A 39 -19.68 -15.58 -14.87
C GLN A 39 -20.53 -14.30 -14.85
N LYS A 40 -20.41 -13.46 -13.81
CA LYS A 40 -21.25 -12.27 -13.62
C LYS A 40 -20.40 -11.05 -13.31
N ASN A 41 -20.68 -9.93 -13.98
CA ASN A 41 -20.05 -8.62 -13.74
C ASN A 41 -18.51 -8.65 -13.84
N ILE A 42 -17.97 -9.50 -14.72
CA ILE A 42 -16.56 -9.52 -15.11
C ILE A 42 -16.45 -8.93 -16.51
N ARG A 43 -15.87 -7.73 -16.62
CA ARG A 43 -15.60 -7.07 -17.91
C ARG A 43 -14.55 -7.85 -18.70
N TRP A 44 -13.49 -8.25 -18.01
CA TRP A 44 -12.44 -9.12 -18.52
C TRP A 44 -11.67 -9.77 -17.37
N LYS A 45 -11.03 -10.90 -17.67
CA LYS A 45 -10.13 -11.66 -16.80
C LYS A 45 -8.89 -12.05 -17.61
N THR A 46 -7.72 -11.65 -17.15
CA THR A 46 -6.44 -11.83 -17.86
C THR A 46 -5.48 -12.64 -17.00
N PRO A 47 -4.96 -13.78 -17.47
CA PRO A 47 -3.97 -14.55 -16.72
C PRO A 47 -2.68 -13.75 -16.56
N ILE A 48 -2.11 -13.76 -15.35
CA ILE A 48 -0.82 -13.14 -15.03
C ILE A 48 0.11 -14.24 -14.53
N SER A 49 1.14 -14.56 -15.31
CA SER A 49 2.13 -15.57 -14.94
C SER A 49 3.07 -15.07 -13.84
N GLY A 50 3.66 -15.99 -13.08
CA GLY A 50 4.59 -15.68 -12.01
C GLY A 50 3.91 -15.48 -10.66
N LYS A 51 4.63 -14.89 -9.71
CA LYS A 51 4.17 -14.69 -8.33
C LYS A 51 4.56 -13.31 -7.85
N ALA A 52 3.57 -12.43 -7.69
CA ALA A 52 3.80 -11.10 -7.14
C ALA A 52 2.57 -10.53 -6.45
N TRP A 53 2.80 -9.80 -5.35
CA TRP A 53 1.76 -9.28 -4.45
C TRP A 53 1.54 -7.77 -4.54
N SER A 54 2.14 -7.11 -5.53
CA SER A 54 1.85 -5.71 -5.79
C SER A 54 0.41 -5.48 -6.21
N SER A 55 -0.13 -4.37 -5.74
CA SER A 55 -1.42 -3.86 -6.18
C SER A 55 -1.34 -3.35 -7.63
N PRO A 56 -2.46 -3.40 -8.37
CA PRO A 56 -2.61 -2.64 -9.60
C PRO A 56 -2.56 -1.15 -9.32
N VAL A 57 -1.99 -0.39 -10.25
CA VAL A 57 -2.12 1.07 -10.31
C VAL A 57 -2.63 1.48 -11.68
N VAL A 58 -3.46 2.51 -11.72
CA VAL A 58 -4.24 2.93 -12.88
C VAL A 58 -3.98 4.40 -13.19
N HIS A 59 -3.60 4.68 -14.43
CA HIS A 59 -3.48 6.04 -14.97
C HIS A 59 -3.65 6.03 -16.49
N GLY A 60 -4.41 6.99 -17.04
CA GLY A 60 -4.53 7.17 -18.49
C GLY A 60 -4.99 5.93 -19.27
N GLY A 61 -5.92 5.14 -18.71
CA GLY A 61 -6.41 3.90 -19.33
C GLY A 61 -5.42 2.73 -19.33
N MET A 62 -4.33 2.84 -18.57
CA MET A 62 -3.30 1.80 -18.44
C MET A 62 -3.25 1.30 -17.00
N ILE A 63 -3.08 -0.01 -16.84
CA ILE A 63 -2.87 -0.65 -15.54
C ILE A 63 -1.43 -1.16 -15.49
N TRP A 64 -0.67 -0.80 -14.46
CA TRP A 64 0.68 -1.32 -14.26
C TRP A 64 0.79 -2.19 -13.01
N LEU A 65 1.65 -3.21 -13.13
CA LEU A 65 1.98 -4.17 -12.07
C LEU A 65 3.49 -4.40 -12.04
N SER A 66 4.04 -4.56 -10.84
CA SER A 66 5.32 -5.25 -10.69
C SER A 66 5.07 -6.76 -10.67
N ASN A 67 5.97 -7.50 -11.31
CA ASN A 67 5.84 -8.95 -11.42
C ASN A 67 7.18 -9.66 -11.28
N ALA A 68 7.15 -10.95 -10.94
CA ALA A 68 8.34 -11.77 -10.83
C ALA A 68 8.05 -13.23 -11.20
N THR A 69 9.05 -13.93 -11.74
CA THR A 69 9.03 -15.39 -11.79
C THR A 69 9.02 -15.96 -10.37
N GLU A 70 8.44 -17.16 -10.17
CA GLU A 70 8.36 -17.77 -8.84
C GLU A 70 9.73 -17.97 -8.18
N ASP A 71 10.75 -18.26 -9.00
CA ASP A 71 12.15 -18.40 -8.55
C ASP A 71 12.86 -17.06 -8.31
N GLY A 72 12.23 -15.92 -8.63
CA GLY A 72 12.79 -14.58 -8.46
C GLY A 72 13.85 -14.16 -9.48
N LYS A 73 14.15 -15.00 -10.48
CA LYS A 73 15.23 -14.72 -11.43
C LYS A 73 14.91 -13.62 -12.44
N LYS A 74 13.63 -13.35 -12.70
CA LYS A 74 13.20 -12.25 -13.56
C LYS A 74 12.20 -11.37 -12.85
N LEU A 75 12.46 -10.07 -12.88
CA LEU A 75 11.60 -9.03 -12.30
C LEU A 75 11.10 -8.15 -13.44
N SER A 76 9.78 -8.09 -13.63
CA SER A 76 9.15 -7.44 -14.78
C SER A 76 8.21 -6.30 -14.38
N ALA A 77 8.03 -5.37 -15.32
CA ALA A 77 6.91 -4.44 -15.34
C ALA A 77 5.88 -4.94 -16.36
N VAL A 78 4.64 -5.16 -15.91
CA VAL A 78 3.55 -5.62 -16.76
C VAL A 78 2.54 -4.49 -16.91
N CYS A 79 2.20 -4.16 -18.16
CA CYS A 79 1.19 -3.18 -18.49
C CYS A 79 -0.01 -3.83 -19.18
N ILE A 80 -1.20 -3.53 -18.69
CA ILE A 80 -2.47 -4.02 -19.23
C ILE A 80 -3.29 -2.82 -19.73
N ASP A 81 -3.91 -2.98 -20.89
CA ASP A 81 -4.93 -2.06 -21.39
C ASP A 81 -6.19 -2.15 -20.53
N ALA A 82 -6.60 -1.07 -19.87
CA ALA A 82 -7.70 -1.11 -18.90
C ALA A 82 -9.06 -1.44 -19.54
N VAL A 83 -9.24 -1.12 -20.83
CA VAL A 83 -10.49 -1.37 -21.57
C VAL A 83 -10.60 -2.83 -21.99
N SER A 84 -9.59 -3.35 -22.67
CA SER A 84 -9.62 -4.69 -23.29
C SER A 84 -9.07 -5.80 -22.39
N GLY A 85 -8.35 -5.47 -21.32
CA GLY A 85 -7.65 -6.43 -20.48
C GLY A 85 -6.41 -7.05 -21.12
N LYS A 86 -6.03 -6.64 -22.34
CA LYS A 86 -4.87 -7.22 -23.03
C LYS A 86 -3.56 -6.70 -22.45
N VAL A 87 -2.59 -7.60 -22.28
CA VAL A 87 -1.21 -7.23 -21.94
C VAL A 87 -0.62 -6.44 -23.11
N LYS A 88 -0.26 -5.19 -22.85
CA LYS A 88 0.42 -4.30 -23.81
C LYS A 88 1.94 -4.44 -23.72
N HIS A 89 2.46 -4.56 -22.50
CA HIS A 89 3.89 -4.68 -22.23
C HIS A 89 4.13 -5.73 -21.15
N ASP A 90 5.15 -6.56 -21.31
CA ASP A 90 5.75 -7.40 -20.27
C ASP A 90 7.27 -7.29 -20.41
N ILE A 91 7.86 -6.45 -19.57
CA ILE A 91 9.23 -5.98 -19.74
C ILE A 91 10.05 -6.48 -18.57
N THR A 92 10.97 -7.40 -18.83
CA THR A 92 11.98 -7.78 -17.83
C THR A 92 12.90 -6.59 -17.54
N ILE A 93 12.85 -6.08 -16.31
CA ILE A 93 13.63 -4.94 -15.84
C ILE A 93 14.97 -5.41 -15.28
N PHE A 94 14.95 -6.50 -14.51
CA PHE A 94 16.12 -7.07 -13.87
C PHE A 94 16.14 -8.59 -14.01
N GLU A 95 17.33 -9.13 -14.25
CA GLU A 95 17.64 -10.55 -14.12
C GLU A 95 18.55 -10.75 -12.90
N ILE A 96 18.15 -11.65 -12.01
CA ILE A 96 18.83 -11.90 -10.74
C ILE A 96 19.36 -13.32 -10.76
N ALA A 97 20.69 -13.47 -10.81
CA ALA A 97 21.33 -14.78 -10.89
C ALA A 97 21.04 -15.63 -9.64
N GLU A 98 21.16 -15.00 -8.47
CA GLU A 98 20.97 -15.62 -7.16
C GLU A 98 19.98 -14.78 -6.33
N PRO A 99 18.67 -15.00 -6.50
CA PRO A 99 17.66 -14.28 -5.73
C PRO A 99 17.81 -14.56 -4.22
N ALA A 100 17.71 -13.52 -3.41
CA ALA A 100 17.73 -13.63 -1.95
C ALA A 100 16.54 -14.46 -1.44
N PHE A 101 16.60 -14.95 -0.20
CA PHE A 101 15.43 -15.62 0.38
C PHE A 101 14.19 -14.71 0.36
N CYS A 102 13.03 -15.33 0.10
CA CYS A 102 11.74 -14.65 0.10
C CYS A 102 10.71 -15.53 0.82
N HIS A 103 10.02 -14.96 1.81
CA HIS A 103 9.04 -15.70 2.60
C HIS A 103 7.79 -16.03 1.76
N ALA A 104 7.05 -17.09 2.12
CA ALA A 104 5.89 -17.55 1.35
C ALA A 104 4.76 -16.50 1.25
N TYR A 105 4.52 -15.74 2.34
CA TYR A 105 3.60 -14.60 2.39
C TYR A 105 4.11 -13.36 1.64
N ASN A 106 5.34 -13.39 1.11
CA ASN A 106 5.93 -12.31 0.34
C ASN A 106 6.22 -12.78 -1.10
N SER A 107 6.71 -11.86 -1.93
CA SER A 107 7.14 -12.10 -3.30
C SER A 107 8.29 -11.15 -3.66
N TYR A 108 9.03 -11.48 -4.71
CA TYR A 108 10.10 -10.62 -5.21
C TYR A 108 9.61 -9.30 -5.82
N ALA A 109 8.29 -9.17 -6.03
CA ALA A 109 7.63 -8.01 -6.60
C ALA A 109 6.37 -7.62 -5.81
N SER A 110 6.48 -7.63 -4.48
CA SER A 110 5.42 -7.12 -3.60
C SER A 110 5.30 -5.59 -3.60
N PRO A 111 6.38 -4.79 -3.73
CA PRO A 111 6.22 -3.34 -3.83
C PRO A 111 5.37 -2.95 -5.04
N THR A 112 4.36 -2.13 -4.79
CA THR A 112 3.44 -1.60 -5.80
C THR A 112 4.12 -0.46 -6.56
N PRO A 113 4.12 -0.44 -7.90
CA PRO A 113 4.70 0.67 -8.64
C PRO A 113 3.90 1.97 -8.44
N VAL A 114 4.47 3.09 -8.86
CA VAL A 114 3.77 4.40 -8.89
C VAL A 114 3.81 4.96 -10.30
N ILE A 115 2.71 5.57 -10.75
CA ILE A 115 2.58 6.22 -12.04
C ILE A 115 2.33 7.72 -11.83
N GLU A 116 2.96 8.55 -12.63
CA GLU A 116 2.67 9.99 -12.70
C GLU A 116 2.97 10.44 -14.14
N ASP A 117 2.00 11.10 -14.75
CA ASP A 117 2.05 11.49 -16.16
C ASP A 117 2.44 10.31 -17.08
N ASP A 118 3.47 10.50 -17.89
CA ASP A 118 3.97 9.53 -18.87
C ASP A 118 5.08 8.62 -18.31
N LYS A 119 5.18 8.47 -16.98
CA LYS A 119 6.24 7.67 -16.33
C LYS A 119 5.69 6.70 -15.31
N VAL A 120 6.33 5.54 -15.22
CA VAL A 120 6.07 4.53 -14.19
C VAL A 120 7.37 4.19 -13.47
N TRP A 121 7.32 4.18 -12.13
CA TRP A 121 8.45 3.82 -11.29
C TRP A 121 8.22 2.45 -10.66
N MET A 122 9.20 1.57 -10.86
CA MET A 122 9.22 0.19 -10.41
C MET A 122 10.23 0.02 -9.28
N HIS A 123 9.86 -0.70 -8.23
CA HIS A 123 10.73 -0.99 -7.10
C HIS A 123 10.67 -2.48 -6.73
N PHE A 124 11.82 -3.08 -6.46
CA PHE A 124 11.95 -4.50 -6.09
C PHE A 124 12.91 -4.66 -4.90
N GLY A 125 12.92 -3.68 -3.99
CA GLY A 125 13.91 -3.63 -2.91
C GLY A 125 15.33 -3.55 -3.45
N SER A 126 16.23 -4.35 -2.88
CA SER A 126 17.65 -4.34 -3.20
C SER A 126 17.97 -4.99 -4.55
N ALA A 127 17.01 -5.70 -5.16
CA ALA A 127 17.17 -6.26 -6.50
C ALA A 127 17.20 -5.15 -7.57
N GLY A 128 16.49 -4.05 -7.33
CA GLY A 128 16.63 -2.83 -8.11
C GLY A 128 15.40 -1.92 -8.09
N THR A 129 15.59 -0.73 -8.65
CA THR A 129 14.55 0.29 -8.90
C THR A 129 14.75 0.89 -10.28
N ALA A 130 13.67 1.20 -10.99
CA ALA A 130 13.73 1.79 -12.31
C ALA A 130 12.60 2.79 -12.55
N CYS A 131 12.82 3.71 -13.48
CA CYS A 131 11.78 4.53 -14.09
C CYS A 131 11.67 4.19 -15.57
N LEU A 132 10.45 4.01 -16.04
CA LEU A 132 10.14 3.69 -17.43
C LEU A 132 9.23 4.77 -18.01
N ASP A 133 9.32 4.97 -19.32
CA ASP A 133 8.32 5.68 -20.09
C ASP A 133 7.06 4.80 -20.19
N SER A 134 5.92 5.31 -19.72
CA SER A 134 4.68 4.52 -19.57
C SER A 134 4.00 4.20 -20.91
N LYS A 135 4.34 4.93 -21.98
CA LYS A 135 3.79 4.71 -23.32
C LYS A 135 4.56 3.61 -24.06
N THR A 136 5.87 3.71 -24.04
CA THR A 136 6.80 2.86 -24.81
C THR A 136 7.33 1.67 -24.02
N GLY A 137 7.32 1.74 -22.70
CA GLY A 137 7.97 0.76 -21.83
C GLY A 137 9.50 0.90 -21.75
N SER A 138 10.08 1.90 -22.40
CA SER A 138 11.52 2.10 -22.42
C SER A 138 12.06 2.48 -21.03
N THR A 139 13.22 1.96 -20.65
CA THR A 139 13.86 2.32 -19.38
C THR A 139 14.51 3.69 -19.49
N LEU A 140 14.08 4.63 -18.64
CA LEU A 140 14.66 5.97 -18.52
C LEU A 140 15.88 5.97 -17.60
N TRP A 141 15.79 5.28 -16.46
CA TRP A 141 16.92 5.02 -15.56
C TRP A 141 16.67 3.77 -14.72
N LYS A 142 17.75 3.15 -14.21
CA LYS A 142 17.69 2.02 -13.28
C LYS A 142 18.84 2.02 -12.28
N ARG A 143 18.62 1.43 -11.10
CA ARG A 143 19.60 1.29 -10.01
C ARG A 143 19.52 -0.09 -9.36
N GLN A 144 20.68 -0.65 -9.01
CA GLN A 144 20.83 -1.94 -8.31
C GLN A 144 21.89 -1.88 -7.19
N ASP A 145 22.32 -0.67 -6.85
CA ASP A 145 23.37 -0.39 -5.87
C ASP A 145 22.83 -0.12 -4.45
N LEU A 146 21.51 0.03 -4.30
CA LEU A 146 20.86 0.15 -2.99
C LEU A 146 20.86 -1.20 -2.28
N LYS A 147 21.62 -1.30 -1.19
CA LYS A 147 21.83 -2.55 -0.45
C LYS A 147 20.97 -2.63 0.80
N CYS A 148 20.52 -3.85 1.09
CA CYS A 148 19.74 -4.26 2.25
C CYS A 148 19.42 -5.74 2.06
N ASP A 149 19.73 -6.58 3.04
CA ASP A 149 19.22 -7.94 3.13
C ASP A 149 17.77 -7.90 3.62
N HIS A 150 16.82 -8.04 2.71
CA HIS A 150 15.40 -8.06 3.07
C HIS A 150 15.03 -9.29 3.90
N HIS A 151 15.82 -10.37 3.82
CA HIS A 151 15.60 -11.71 4.37
C HIS A 151 14.27 -12.37 3.97
N ARG A 152 13.12 -11.74 4.25
CA ARG A 152 11.77 -12.23 3.96
C ARG A 152 11.17 -11.63 2.68
N GLY A 153 11.95 -10.86 1.91
CA GLY A 153 11.53 -10.15 0.69
C GLY A 153 11.14 -8.69 0.92
N PRO A 154 11.16 -7.84 -0.11
CA PRO A 154 10.81 -6.43 0.00
C PRO A 154 9.30 -6.23 0.14
N GLY A 155 8.87 -5.09 0.70
CA GLY A 155 7.45 -4.75 0.81
C GLY A 155 7.10 -3.26 0.73
N SER A 156 8.06 -2.38 1.02
CA SER A 156 7.83 -0.93 0.94
C SER A 156 7.63 -0.51 -0.51
N SER A 157 6.46 0.05 -0.83
CA SER A 157 6.19 0.63 -2.15
C SER A 157 6.78 2.03 -2.22
N PRO A 158 7.19 2.51 -3.40
CA PRO A 158 7.57 3.90 -3.58
C PRO A 158 6.42 4.87 -3.40
N ILE A 159 6.77 6.06 -2.92
CA ILE A 159 5.91 7.24 -2.97
C ILE A 159 6.62 8.35 -3.74
N LEU A 160 5.85 9.18 -4.44
CA LEU A 160 6.36 10.38 -5.08
C LEU A 160 5.99 11.60 -4.24
N PHE A 161 6.93 12.53 -4.13
CA PHE A 161 6.70 13.82 -3.50
C PHE A 161 7.59 14.87 -4.14
N GLU A 162 6.97 15.88 -4.76
CA GLU A 162 7.68 16.89 -5.55
C GLU A 162 8.60 16.21 -6.59
N GLN A 163 9.92 16.45 -6.55
CA GLN A 163 10.93 15.82 -7.39
C GLN A 163 11.43 14.47 -6.87
N PHE A 164 10.94 14.00 -5.73
CA PHE A 164 11.49 12.84 -5.04
C PHE A 164 10.71 11.56 -5.30
N PHE A 165 11.44 10.49 -5.54
CA PHE A 165 11.03 9.10 -5.38
C PHE A 165 11.56 8.62 -4.03
N ILE A 166 10.68 8.21 -3.11
CA ILE A 166 11.04 7.88 -1.72
C ILE A 166 10.67 6.44 -1.40
N VAL A 167 11.60 5.70 -0.80
CA VAL A 167 11.42 4.32 -0.33
C VAL A 167 12.19 4.10 0.97
N ASN A 168 11.74 3.12 1.76
CA ASN A 168 12.45 2.65 2.94
C ASN A 168 13.16 1.32 2.66
N PHE A 169 14.25 1.11 3.37
CA PHE A 169 14.98 -0.15 3.44
C PHE A 169 15.17 -0.52 4.90
N ASP A 170 14.32 -1.40 5.42
CA ASP A 170 14.40 -1.92 6.78
C ASP A 170 14.62 -3.43 6.74
N GLY A 171 15.86 -3.79 6.41
CA GLY A 171 16.32 -5.16 6.28
C GLY A 171 16.85 -5.76 7.56
N PHE A 172 17.35 -6.97 7.43
CA PHE A 172 18.04 -7.72 8.48
C PHE A 172 19.35 -7.04 8.90
N ASP A 173 20.05 -6.42 7.95
CA ASP A 173 21.38 -5.84 8.11
C ASP A 173 21.38 -4.30 8.19
N LEU A 174 20.50 -3.63 7.44
CA LEU A 174 20.49 -2.18 7.24
C LEU A 174 19.09 -1.59 7.41
N GLN A 175 19.01 -0.41 8.04
CA GLN A 175 17.75 0.34 8.23
C GLN A 175 17.94 1.82 7.83
N TYR A 176 17.29 2.25 6.75
CA TYR A 176 17.37 3.63 6.24
C TYR A 176 16.18 4.03 5.38
N VAL A 177 15.97 5.34 5.25
CA VAL A 177 15.05 5.95 4.28
C VAL A 177 15.86 6.70 3.25
N ILE A 178 15.45 6.65 1.98
CA ILE A 178 16.17 7.30 0.88
C ILE A 178 15.21 8.02 -0.06
N ALA A 179 15.61 9.20 -0.52
CA ALA A 179 15.00 9.87 -1.66
C ALA A 179 15.97 9.90 -2.84
N LEU A 180 15.42 9.56 -4.00
CA LEU A 180 16.05 9.73 -5.29
C LEU A 180 15.38 10.87 -6.04
N ASP A 181 16.10 11.60 -6.88
CA ASP A 181 15.47 12.43 -7.90
C ASP A 181 14.69 11.51 -8.85
N LYS A 182 13.38 11.72 -8.97
CA LYS A 182 12.47 10.84 -9.71
C LYS A 182 12.77 10.80 -11.21
N ASN A 183 13.43 11.83 -11.75
CA ASN A 183 13.73 11.92 -13.18
C ASN A 183 15.07 11.29 -13.56
N THR A 184 16.04 11.25 -12.65
CA THR A 184 17.41 10.82 -12.93
C THR A 184 17.85 9.58 -12.14
N GLY A 185 17.16 9.25 -11.04
CA GLY A 185 17.53 8.19 -10.11
C GLY A 185 18.70 8.55 -9.17
N ALA A 186 19.26 9.75 -9.29
CA ALA A 186 20.36 10.22 -8.44
C ALA A 186 19.89 10.31 -6.98
N THR A 187 20.74 9.91 -6.02
CA THR A 187 20.41 10.06 -4.59
C THR A 187 20.34 11.54 -4.24
N ALA A 188 19.19 12.00 -3.75
CA ALA A 188 19.02 13.35 -3.23
C ALA A 188 19.40 13.41 -1.74
N TRP A 189 18.90 12.45 -0.94
CA TRP A 189 19.27 12.27 0.46
C TRP A 189 19.09 10.82 0.89
N LYS A 190 19.83 10.41 1.92
CA LYS A 190 19.70 9.11 2.59
C LYS A 190 19.87 9.34 4.10
N THR A 191 18.96 8.77 4.90
CA THR A 191 18.98 8.89 6.36
C THR A 191 18.91 7.50 6.97
N ASP A 192 19.95 7.12 7.71
CA ASP A 192 19.94 5.88 8.51
C ASP A 192 19.00 6.04 9.71
N ARG A 193 18.29 4.98 10.09
CA ARG A 193 17.32 5.07 11.19
C ARG A 193 18.02 5.26 12.54
N SER A 194 17.51 6.20 13.34
CA SER A 194 18.00 6.50 14.70
C SER A 194 17.37 5.64 15.81
N ILE A 195 16.73 4.52 15.44
CA ILE A 195 16.00 3.63 16.36
C ILE A 195 16.98 2.72 17.10
N ASN A 196 16.84 2.64 18.42
CA ASN A 196 17.53 1.63 19.21
C ASN A 196 16.67 0.35 19.26
N TYR A 197 17.03 -0.64 18.45
CA TYR A 197 16.29 -1.90 18.39
C TYR A 197 16.49 -2.81 19.63
N GLY A 198 17.48 -2.52 20.48
CA GLY A 198 17.75 -3.32 21.69
C GLY A 198 18.18 -4.77 21.42
N THR A 199 18.54 -5.11 20.18
CA THR A 199 18.88 -6.49 19.77
C THR A 199 19.89 -6.50 18.61
N ASN A 200 20.62 -7.61 18.50
CA ASN A 200 21.48 -7.93 17.36
C ASN A 200 20.79 -8.88 16.36
N ASP A 201 19.62 -9.42 16.70
CA ASP A 201 18.81 -10.19 15.77
C ASP A 201 18.22 -9.26 14.70
N GLY A 202 18.70 -9.40 13.47
CA GLY A 202 18.21 -8.62 12.34
C GLY A 202 16.75 -8.90 12.02
N ASP A 203 16.20 -10.06 12.41
CA ASP A 203 14.81 -10.39 12.11
C ASP A 203 13.85 -9.41 12.80
N ALA A 204 14.23 -8.95 13.99
CA ALA A 204 13.50 -8.00 14.83
C ALA A 204 13.69 -6.52 14.42
N LYS A 205 14.48 -6.21 13.39
CA LYS A 205 14.73 -4.84 12.92
C LYS A 205 13.98 -4.47 11.65
N LYS A 206 13.28 -5.44 11.05
CA LYS A 206 12.68 -5.28 9.72
C LYS A 206 11.36 -4.56 9.73
N ALA A 207 11.06 -3.95 8.59
CA ALA A 207 9.74 -3.46 8.29
C ALA A 207 9.48 -3.50 6.78
N TYR A 208 8.19 -3.52 6.43
CA TYR A 208 7.71 -3.62 5.05
C TYR A 208 6.83 -2.42 4.68
N CYS A 209 6.67 -1.48 5.61
CA CYS A 209 5.72 -0.38 5.51
C CYS A 209 6.07 0.59 4.37
N THR A 210 5.05 1.02 3.64
CA THR A 210 5.10 2.18 2.74
C THR A 210 4.82 3.44 3.57
N PRO A 211 5.69 4.47 3.58
CA PRO A 211 5.46 5.71 4.34
C PRO A 211 4.23 6.50 3.88
N THR A 212 3.76 7.44 4.72
CA THR A 212 2.76 8.44 4.33
C THR A 212 3.32 9.85 4.45
N ILE A 213 2.99 10.71 3.48
CA ILE A 213 3.26 12.14 3.53
C ILE A 213 1.96 12.88 3.76
N PHE A 214 1.98 13.85 4.67
CA PHE A 214 0.85 14.74 4.94
C PHE A 214 1.35 16.09 5.45
N GLU A 215 0.44 17.06 5.51
CA GLU A 215 0.66 18.34 6.16
C GLU A 215 -0.10 18.42 7.49
N HIS A 216 0.56 18.94 8.52
CA HIS A 216 -0.03 19.26 9.81
C HIS A 216 0.51 20.61 10.28
N ASP A 217 -0.38 21.56 10.55
CA ASP A 217 -0.05 22.93 10.99
C ASP A 217 1.04 23.61 10.13
N GLY A 218 0.89 23.51 8.80
CA GLY A 218 1.82 24.12 7.84
C GLY A 218 3.17 23.39 7.69
N ARG A 219 3.36 22.25 8.36
CA ARG A 219 4.57 21.42 8.25
C ARG A 219 4.26 20.14 7.47
N THR A 220 4.90 19.97 6.32
CA THR A 220 4.88 18.70 5.58
C THR A 220 5.78 17.68 6.27
N GLN A 221 5.30 16.45 6.46
CA GLN A 221 6.01 15.39 7.17
C GLN A 221 5.87 14.06 6.43
N LEU A 222 6.96 13.30 6.37
CA LEU A 222 7.02 11.91 5.93
C LEU A 222 7.07 11.01 7.16
N VAL A 223 5.97 10.31 7.48
CA VAL A 223 5.94 9.33 8.57
C VAL A 223 6.25 7.94 8.04
N SER A 224 7.26 7.32 8.63
CA SER A 224 7.81 6.04 8.19
C SER A 224 7.94 5.06 9.37
N PRO A 225 6.94 4.18 9.56
CA PRO A 225 6.97 3.13 10.58
C PRO A 225 8.09 2.12 10.34
N ALA A 226 8.66 1.62 11.43
CA ALA A 226 9.63 0.53 11.45
C ALA A 226 9.39 -0.39 12.65
N ALA A 227 10.23 -1.43 12.81
CA ALA A 227 10.27 -2.19 14.05
C ALA A 227 10.66 -1.28 15.22
N VAL A 228 10.10 -1.56 16.41
CA VAL A 228 10.32 -0.84 17.67
C VAL A 228 9.81 0.60 17.71
N GLY A 229 9.94 1.37 16.64
CA GLY A 229 9.50 2.76 16.60
C GLY A 229 9.20 3.28 15.20
N THR A 230 8.54 4.43 15.18
CA THR A 230 8.19 5.18 13.98
C THR A 230 8.91 6.52 14.00
N VAL A 231 9.42 6.92 12.84
CA VAL A 231 10.16 8.19 12.68
C VAL A 231 9.47 9.04 11.61
N ALA A 232 9.32 10.33 11.90
CA ALA A 232 8.90 11.33 10.94
C ALA A 232 10.09 12.13 10.43
N TYR A 233 10.08 12.43 9.14
CA TYR A 233 11.14 13.17 8.46
C TYR A 233 10.57 14.36 7.69
N ASP A 234 11.39 15.39 7.49
CA ASP A 234 11.16 16.35 6.42
C ASP A 234 11.38 15.63 5.07
N PRO A 235 10.36 15.52 4.20
CA PRO A 235 10.49 14.77 2.95
C PRO A 235 11.49 15.38 1.95
N ARG A 236 11.83 16.67 2.08
CA ARG A 236 12.73 17.38 1.17
C ARG A 236 14.19 17.17 1.55
N SER A 237 14.49 16.98 2.83
CA SER A 237 15.87 16.87 3.32
C SER A 237 16.21 15.55 4.00
N GLY A 238 15.22 14.70 4.29
CA GLY A 238 15.41 13.48 5.09
C GLY A 238 15.74 13.74 6.56
N LYS A 239 15.58 14.98 7.05
CA LYS A 239 15.90 15.34 8.43
C LYS A 239 14.84 14.80 9.37
N GLU A 240 15.24 14.08 10.41
CA GLU A 240 14.34 13.62 11.45
C GLU A 240 13.64 14.80 12.15
N LEU A 241 12.32 14.67 12.33
CA LEU A 241 11.45 15.65 12.97
C LEU A 241 11.10 15.20 14.37
N TRP A 242 10.56 13.99 14.48
CA TRP A 242 10.22 13.33 15.74
C TRP A 242 10.26 11.82 15.57
N LYS A 243 10.35 11.10 16.69
CA LYS A 243 10.23 9.65 16.75
C LYS A 243 9.42 9.19 17.95
N VAL A 244 8.75 8.06 17.79
CA VAL A 244 7.91 7.43 18.82
C VAL A 244 8.24 5.94 18.91
N GLU A 245 8.57 5.46 20.10
CA GLU A 245 8.80 4.03 20.35
C GLU A 245 7.49 3.37 20.80
N HIS A 246 6.94 2.49 19.96
CA HIS A 246 5.73 1.70 20.26
C HIS A 246 6.08 0.23 20.62
N GLY A 247 7.37 -0.13 20.57
CA GLY A 247 7.84 -1.50 20.66
C GLY A 247 7.40 -2.35 19.46
N GLY A 248 7.40 -3.67 19.63
CA GLY A 248 6.97 -4.57 18.56
C GLY A 248 7.98 -4.71 17.42
N TYR A 249 7.55 -5.43 16.40
CA TYR A 249 8.33 -5.86 15.25
C TYR A 249 7.78 -5.20 13.99
N ASN A 250 7.74 -5.98 12.90
CA ASN A 250 7.45 -5.54 11.56
C ASN A 250 6.20 -4.62 11.46
N ALA A 251 6.36 -3.49 10.79
CA ALA A 251 5.24 -2.68 10.30
C ALA A 251 5.01 -3.01 8.82
N ALA A 252 3.77 -3.33 8.43
CA ALA A 252 3.42 -3.55 7.02
C ALA A 252 2.30 -2.61 6.54
N ALA A 253 1.31 -2.34 7.40
CA ALA A 253 0.26 -1.38 7.13
C ALA A 253 0.83 0.04 6.95
N ARG A 254 0.35 0.75 5.92
CA ARG A 254 0.69 2.17 5.70
C ARG A 254 0.06 3.04 6.80
N PRO A 255 0.80 3.97 7.44
CA PRO A 255 0.24 4.80 8.51
C PRO A 255 -0.80 5.76 7.94
N ILE A 256 -1.86 6.01 8.71
CA ILE A 256 -2.96 6.89 8.30
C ILE A 256 -2.84 8.21 9.04
N TYR A 257 -2.94 9.33 8.34
CA TYR A 257 -3.12 10.64 8.96
C TYR A 257 -4.58 11.07 8.82
N SER A 258 -5.24 11.29 9.95
CA SER A 258 -6.63 11.73 9.97
C SER A 258 -6.98 12.34 11.33
N HIS A 259 -7.88 13.32 11.36
CA HIS A 259 -8.31 13.99 12.60
C HIS A 259 -7.15 14.55 13.45
N GLY A 260 -6.07 15.00 12.80
CA GLY A 260 -4.86 15.51 13.48
C GLY A 260 -4.02 14.43 14.18
N LEU A 261 -4.31 13.15 13.93
CA LEU A 261 -3.61 12.01 14.50
C LEU A 261 -2.96 11.16 13.40
N VAL A 262 -1.83 10.56 13.74
CA VAL A 262 -1.17 9.53 12.93
C VAL A 262 -1.45 8.18 13.57
N ILE A 263 -2.15 7.32 12.83
CA ILE A 263 -2.45 5.95 13.23
C ILE A 263 -1.35 5.04 12.69
N ILE A 264 -0.69 4.32 13.59
CA ILE A 264 0.42 3.41 13.31
C ILE A 264 0.04 2.02 13.77
N ASP A 265 0.29 1.02 12.94
CA ASP A 265 -0.01 -0.38 13.21
C ASP A 265 1.24 -1.25 12.98
N VAL A 266 1.52 -2.14 13.94
CA VAL A 266 2.72 -2.97 14.03
C VAL A 266 2.41 -4.35 14.61
N GLU A 267 3.24 -5.32 14.24
CA GLU A 267 3.19 -6.65 14.83
C GLU A 267 3.79 -6.65 16.25
N GLY A 268 2.99 -7.00 17.26
CA GLY A 268 3.46 -7.01 18.66
C GLY A 268 3.57 -5.59 19.26
N GLY A 269 4.29 -5.45 20.38
CA GLY A 269 4.36 -4.17 21.09
C GLY A 269 2.99 -3.65 21.52
N GLN A 270 2.77 -2.35 21.36
CA GLN A 270 1.45 -1.72 21.56
C GLN A 270 0.44 -2.04 20.45
N ARG A 271 0.89 -2.68 19.36
CA ARG A 271 0.16 -3.09 18.17
C ARG A 271 -0.40 -1.94 17.34
N MET A 272 -1.30 -1.13 17.89
CA MET A 272 -1.78 0.08 17.23
C MET A 272 -1.70 1.28 18.17
N VAL A 273 -1.20 2.40 17.67
CA VAL A 273 -1.09 3.66 18.42
C VAL A 273 -1.58 4.84 17.59
N ALA A 274 -2.20 5.82 18.25
CA ALA A 274 -2.44 7.14 17.68
C ALA A 274 -1.47 8.15 18.27
N VAL A 275 -0.82 8.91 17.40
CA VAL A 275 0.25 9.84 17.76
C VAL A 275 -0.06 11.23 17.23
N LYS A 276 0.11 12.26 18.06
CA LYS A 276 0.06 13.66 17.60
C LYS A 276 1.35 14.02 16.85
N PRO A 277 1.28 14.55 15.61
CA PRO A 277 2.46 14.85 14.80
C PRO A 277 2.99 16.29 14.96
N ASP A 278 2.66 16.96 16.07
CA ASP A 278 3.06 18.34 16.40
C ASP A 278 4.35 18.44 17.23
N GLY A 279 4.96 17.29 17.58
CA GLY A 279 6.15 17.22 18.43
C GLY A 279 7.50 17.39 17.72
N SER A 280 8.56 17.28 18.52
CA SER A 280 9.96 17.30 18.08
C SER A 280 10.84 16.36 18.90
N GLY A 281 11.78 15.66 18.27
CA GLY A 281 12.67 14.70 18.94
C GLY A 281 11.94 13.43 19.39
N ASP A 282 12.36 12.85 20.51
CA ASP A 282 11.68 11.67 21.07
C ASP A 282 10.37 12.09 21.76
N VAL A 283 9.25 11.67 21.20
CA VAL A 283 7.89 12.00 21.65
C VAL A 283 7.17 10.83 22.34
N THR A 284 7.88 9.74 22.60
CA THR A 284 7.33 8.46 23.12
C THR A 284 6.44 8.64 24.34
N LYS A 285 6.85 9.49 25.29
CA LYS A 285 6.15 9.68 26.56
C LYS A 285 5.05 10.73 26.53
N THR A 286 4.92 11.48 25.43
CA THR A 286 4.16 12.74 25.41
C THR A 286 3.10 12.82 24.32
N HIS A 287 3.24 12.09 23.20
CA HIS A 287 2.37 12.28 22.03
C HIS A 287 1.54 11.06 21.65
N ILE A 288 1.70 9.92 22.32
CA ILE A 288 0.77 8.78 22.17
C ILE A 288 -0.54 9.16 22.88
N VAL A 289 -1.62 9.29 22.11
CA VAL A 289 -2.95 9.66 22.62
C VAL A 289 -3.69 8.44 23.14
N TRP A 290 -3.65 7.35 22.38
CA TRP A 290 -4.22 6.07 22.77
C TRP A 290 -3.44 4.93 22.11
N ALA A 291 -3.58 3.73 22.67
CA ALA A 291 -3.08 2.49 22.11
C ALA A 291 -4.19 1.44 22.11
N PHE A 292 -4.22 0.60 21.08
CA PHE A 292 -5.23 -0.44 20.91
C PHE A 292 -4.58 -1.75 20.47
N GLY A 293 -4.85 -2.85 21.18
CA GLY A 293 -4.12 -4.10 20.98
C GLY A 293 -4.92 -5.32 20.56
N LYS A 294 -6.24 -5.29 20.64
CA LYS A 294 -7.06 -6.50 20.43
C LYS A 294 -7.50 -6.57 18.97
N SER A 295 -7.22 -7.66 18.27
CA SER A 295 -7.66 -7.85 16.87
C SER A 295 -7.11 -6.81 15.88
N THR A 296 -5.96 -6.18 16.17
CA THR A 296 -5.27 -5.34 15.19
C THR A 296 -4.77 -6.19 14.03
N PRO A 297 -4.83 -5.70 12.78
CA PRO A 297 -4.17 -6.35 11.66
C PRO A 297 -2.64 -6.33 11.82
N THR A 298 -1.95 -7.15 11.03
CA THR A 298 -0.50 -7.01 10.83
C THR A 298 -0.14 -6.75 9.36
N ARG A 299 -1.04 -7.06 8.42
CA ARG A 299 -0.85 -6.86 6.97
C ARG A 299 -1.88 -5.91 6.34
N PRO A 300 -3.21 -6.15 6.46
CA PRO A 300 -4.19 -5.27 5.85
C PRO A 300 -4.14 -3.87 6.47
N SER A 301 -4.01 -2.82 5.67
CA SER A 301 -4.18 -1.47 6.21
C SER A 301 -5.66 -1.09 6.26
N GLN A 302 -5.98 -0.23 7.24
CA GLN A 302 -7.32 0.16 7.66
C GLN A 302 -7.94 1.19 6.70
N SER A 303 -9.21 1.56 6.89
CA SER A 303 -9.89 2.66 6.17
C SER A 303 -10.60 3.58 7.16
N VAL A 304 -10.72 4.87 6.85
CA VAL A 304 -11.34 5.86 7.76
C VAL A 304 -12.58 6.47 7.13
N VAL A 305 -13.75 6.28 7.75
CA VAL A 305 -15.01 6.88 7.29
C VAL A 305 -15.63 7.69 8.42
N GLY A 306 -15.81 9.00 8.18
CA GLY A 306 -16.16 9.94 9.25
C GLY A 306 -15.16 9.87 10.40
N ASP A 307 -15.67 9.84 11.63
CA ASP A 307 -14.85 9.77 12.85
C ASP A 307 -14.39 8.33 13.21
N HIS A 308 -14.48 7.37 12.28
CA HIS A 308 -14.27 5.96 12.58
C HIS A 308 -13.22 5.29 11.70
N LEU A 309 -12.41 4.43 12.33
CA LEU A 309 -11.41 3.57 11.72
C LEU A 309 -11.96 2.15 11.60
N TYR A 310 -11.96 1.61 10.39
CA TYR A 310 -12.42 0.25 10.08
C TYR A 310 -11.23 -0.61 9.70
N MET A 311 -11.18 -1.82 10.25
CA MET A 311 -10.10 -2.75 10.00
C MET A 311 -10.59 -4.18 9.91
N VAL A 312 -9.87 -5.00 9.14
CA VAL A 312 -9.98 -6.46 9.14
C VAL A 312 -8.61 -7.02 9.49
N ASN A 313 -8.55 -7.88 10.49
CA ASN A 313 -7.30 -8.54 10.83
C ASN A 313 -7.03 -9.76 9.96
N ASP A 314 -5.82 -10.28 10.07
CA ASP A 314 -5.28 -11.42 9.35
C ASP A 314 -6.15 -12.69 9.38
N THR A 315 -7.08 -12.80 10.33
CA THR A 315 -7.94 -13.98 10.57
C THR A 315 -9.44 -13.68 10.38
N GLY A 316 -9.78 -12.54 9.79
CA GLY A 316 -11.15 -12.17 9.46
C GLY A 316 -11.96 -11.66 10.65
N ILE A 317 -11.31 -11.00 11.61
CA ILE A 317 -12.01 -10.19 12.62
C ILE A 317 -12.11 -8.76 12.09
N MET A 318 -13.32 -8.29 11.85
CA MET A 318 -13.60 -6.91 11.48
C MET A 318 -13.87 -6.09 12.74
N THR A 319 -13.30 -4.89 12.82
CA THR A 319 -13.43 -4.00 13.97
C THR A 319 -13.66 -2.58 13.48
N CYS A 320 -14.55 -1.86 14.16
CA CYS A 320 -14.72 -0.43 14.02
C CYS A 320 -14.30 0.25 15.33
N LEU A 321 -13.46 1.27 15.23
CA LEU A 321 -13.00 2.09 16.35
C LEU A 321 -13.39 3.56 16.11
N HIS A 322 -13.70 4.30 17.16
CA HIS A 322 -13.73 5.75 17.09
C HIS A 322 -12.27 6.28 17.03
N ILE A 323 -11.90 7.00 15.97
CA ILE A 323 -10.50 7.28 15.64
C ILE A 323 -9.80 8.20 16.64
N VAL A 324 -10.55 9.10 17.29
CA VAL A 324 -9.97 10.04 18.26
C VAL A 324 -9.71 9.39 19.62
N THR A 325 -10.52 8.39 20.01
CA THR A 325 -10.47 7.77 21.35
C THR A 325 -9.84 6.39 21.35
N GLY A 326 -9.82 5.70 20.19
CA GLY A 326 -9.38 4.30 20.07
C GLY A 326 -10.38 3.29 20.64
N GLU A 327 -11.57 3.72 21.03
CA GLU A 327 -12.59 2.85 21.62
C GLU A 327 -13.34 2.07 20.53
N PRO A 328 -13.50 0.74 20.68
CA PRO A 328 -14.24 -0.06 19.72
C PRO A 328 -15.74 0.20 19.82
N THR A 329 -16.38 0.46 18.68
CA THR A 329 -17.84 0.54 18.59
C THR A 329 -18.45 -0.85 18.35
N TRP A 330 -17.81 -1.66 17.51
CA TRP A 330 -18.18 -3.07 17.31
C TRP A 330 -16.98 -3.93 16.86
N VAL A 331 -17.10 -5.24 17.11
CA VAL A 331 -16.13 -6.28 16.70
C VAL A 331 -16.91 -7.49 16.21
N GLU A 332 -16.66 -7.94 14.98
CA GLU A 332 -17.36 -9.06 14.34
C GLU A 332 -16.37 -10.07 13.75
N ARG A 333 -16.66 -11.37 13.86
CA ARG A 333 -15.82 -12.44 13.29
C ARG A 333 -16.49 -13.04 12.05
N LYS A 334 -15.83 -12.90 10.89
CA LYS A 334 -16.29 -13.46 9.61
C LYS A 334 -15.44 -14.63 9.08
N SER A 335 -14.30 -14.91 9.73
CA SER A 335 -13.31 -15.91 9.30
C SER A 335 -12.73 -15.60 7.91
N GLY A 336 -11.72 -16.35 7.48
CA GLY A 336 -10.95 -16.05 6.26
C GLY A 336 -9.62 -15.38 6.59
N ARG A 337 -8.60 -15.63 5.75
CA ARG A 337 -7.28 -15.01 5.93
C ARG A 337 -7.17 -13.77 5.08
N HIS A 338 -6.73 -12.67 5.66
CA HIS A 338 -6.60 -11.40 4.94
C HIS A 338 -5.14 -10.95 4.87
N SER A 339 -4.76 -10.53 3.66
CA SER A 339 -3.49 -9.85 3.37
C SER A 339 -3.75 -8.57 2.56
N ALA A 340 -4.75 -8.58 1.68
CA ALA A 340 -5.22 -7.40 0.97
C ALA A 340 -5.80 -6.36 1.94
N SER A 341 -5.53 -5.10 1.67
CA SER A 341 -6.09 -3.99 2.43
C SER A 341 -7.54 -3.70 2.06
N LEU A 342 -8.26 -3.03 2.95
CA LEU A 342 -9.60 -2.53 2.66
C LEU A 342 -9.56 -1.46 1.56
N VAL A 343 -10.60 -1.48 0.71
CA VAL A 343 -10.94 -0.39 -0.21
C VAL A 343 -12.28 0.18 0.23
N GLU A 344 -12.37 1.50 0.31
CA GLU A 344 -13.60 2.22 0.64
C GLU A 344 -14.13 2.95 -0.59
N ALA A 345 -15.43 2.83 -0.83
CA ALA A 345 -16.13 3.59 -1.84
C ALA A 345 -17.61 3.73 -1.48
N GLY A 346 -18.14 4.95 -1.52
CA GLY A 346 -19.57 5.22 -1.34
C GLY A 346 -20.14 4.73 0.00
N GLY A 347 -19.35 4.75 1.08
CA GLY A 347 -19.76 4.26 2.40
C GLY A 347 -19.73 2.73 2.54
N ARG A 348 -18.98 2.04 1.67
CA ARG A 348 -18.86 0.58 1.66
C ARG A 348 -17.40 0.17 1.71
N LEU A 349 -17.11 -0.88 2.46
CA LEU A 349 -15.79 -1.46 2.63
C LEU A 349 -15.73 -2.79 1.89
N TYR A 350 -14.72 -2.94 1.04
CA TYR A 350 -14.44 -4.13 0.26
C TYR A 350 -13.25 -4.86 0.88
N ALA A 351 -13.51 -6.05 1.45
CA ALA A 351 -12.51 -6.86 2.14
C ALA A 351 -12.27 -8.17 1.39
N PHE A 352 -11.21 -8.21 0.57
CA PHE A 352 -10.77 -9.40 -0.14
C PHE A 352 -9.90 -10.29 0.75
N ASP A 353 -10.06 -11.60 0.62
CA ASP A 353 -9.31 -12.61 1.38
C ASP A 353 -8.35 -13.43 0.49
N GLU A 354 -7.51 -14.22 1.13
CA GLU A 354 -6.48 -15.05 0.50
C GLU A 354 -7.04 -16.26 -0.26
N ASP A 355 -8.34 -16.52 -0.20
CA ASP A 355 -9.03 -17.65 -0.84
C ASP A 355 -10.04 -17.19 -1.92
N GLY A 356 -10.16 -15.88 -2.16
CA GLY A 356 -10.91 -15.28 -3.28
C GLY A 356 -12.25 -14.72 -2.87
N LYS A 357 -12.57 -14.78 -1.58
CA LYS A 357 -13.78 -14.22 -1.01
C LYS A 357 -13.64 -12.71 -0.91
N CYS A 358 -14.72 -11.99 -1.18
CA CYS A 358 -14.86 -10.59 -0.85
C CYS A 358 -16.11 -10.37 -0.01
N LEU A 359 -15.94 -9.73 1.15
CA LEU A 359 -17.04 -9.20 1.93
C LEU A 359 -17.22 -7.72 1.59
N ILE A 360 -18.45 -7.32 1.28
CA ILE A 360 -18.83 -5.91 1.16
C ILE A 360 -19.62 -5.55 2.40
N VAL A 361 -19.12 -4.57 3.16
CA VAL A 361 -19.66 -4.20 4.47
C VAL A 361 -20.02 -2.73 4.46
N GLU A 362 -21.13 -2.37 5.08
CA GLU A 362 -21.46 -0.96 5.31
C GLU A 362 -20.44 -0.33 6.26
N ALA A 363 -19.90 0.84 5.92
CA ALA A 363 -19.05 1.62 6.81
C ALA A 363 -19.89 2.34 7.88
N SER A 364 -20.63 1.57 8.68
CA SER A 364 -21.51 2.06 9.75
C SER A 364 -20.80 1.94 11.11
N PRO A 365 -20.79 3.00 11.93
CA PRO A 365 -20.24 2.91 13.28
C PRO A 365 -21.18 2.23 14.27
N ASN A 366 -22.47 2.11 13.95
CA ASN A 366 -23.49 1.65 14.89
C ASN A 366 -23.50 0.13 15.05
N GLU A 367 -23.31 -0.61 13.95
CA GLU A 367 -23.27 -2.06 13.94
C GLU A 367 -22.54 -2.57 12.70
N PHE A 368 -22.11 -3.83 12.76
CA PHE A 368 -21.63 -4.53 11.58
C PHE A 368 -22.82 -4.90 10.68
N ARG A 369 -22.75 -4.52 9.40
CA ARG A 369 -23.74 -4.93 8.40
C ARG A 369 -23.08 -5.41 7.11
N LEU A 370 -23.21 -6.71 6.85
CA LEU A 370 -22.82 -7.30 5.57
C LEU A 370 -23.82 -6.90 4.49
N ILE A 371 -23.33 -6.31 3.41
CA ILE A 371 -24.11 -5.92 2.23
C ILE A 371 -24.15 -7.08 1.22
N ALA A 372 -22.98 -7.63 0.90
CA ALA A 372 -22.85 -8.71 -0.07
C ALA A 372 -21.59 -9.56 0.19
N GLU A 373 -21.59 -10.75 -0.39
CA GLU A 373 -20.48 -11.69 -0.37
C GLU A 373 -20.27 -12.21 -1.79
N ASN A 374 -19.02 -12.19 -2.26
CA ASN A 374 -18.64 -12.62 -3.60
C ASN A 374 -17.45 -13.58 -3.55
N GLN A 375 -17.29 -14.41 -4.57
CA GLN A 375 -16.23 -15.41 -4.66
C GLN A 375 -15.57 -15.40 -6.04
N LEU A 376 -14.25 -15.26 -6.06
CA LEU A 376 -13.38 -15.50 -7.21
C LEU A 376 -12.75 -16.90 -7.10
N GLU A 377 -12.31 -17.45 -8.22
CA GLU A 377 -11.69 -18.78 -8.28
C GLU A 377 -10.35 -18.85 -7.53
N SER A 378 -9.63 -17.73 -7.45
CA SER A 378 -8.33 -17.64 -6.79
C SER A 378 -8.25 -16.45 -5.87
N GLY A 379 -7.47 -16.58 -4.79
CA GLY A 379 -7.42 -15.58 -3.74
C GLY A 379 -6.52 -14.38 -3.97
N CYS A 380 -6.65 -13.39 -3.10
CA CYS A 380 -6.00 -12.09 -3.20
C CYS A 380 -4.95 -11.92 -2.10
N MET A 381 -3.72 -11.64 -2.52
CA MET A 381 -2.67 -11.14 -1.63
C MET A 381 -2.51 -9.62 -1.75
N SER A 382 -2.73 -9.10 -2.96
CA SER A 382 -2.68 -7.68 -3.32
C SER A 382 -4.00 -6.98 -3.03
N SER A 383 -3.92 -5.69 -2.68
CA SER A 383 -5.11 -4.84 -2.52
C SER A 383 -5.66 -4.43 -3.90
N PRO A 384 -6.99 -4.36 -4.10
CA PRO A 384 -7.57 -3.89 -5.36
C PRO A 384 -7.22 -2.44 -5.68
N ALA A 385 -7.43 -2.07 -6.94
CA ALA A 385 -7.53 -0.68 -7.39
C ALA A 385 -8.93 -0.37 -7.90
N VAL A 386 -9.20 0.92 -8.11
CA VAL A 386 -10.44 1.40 -8.71
C VAL A 386 -10.14 2.13 -10.00
N ILE A 387 -10.99 1.91 -11.00
CA ILE A 387 -11.05 2.71 -12.22
C ILE A 387 -12.52 3.03 -12.50
N GLU A 388 -12.87 4.31 -12.58
CA GLU A 388 -14.26 4.75 -12.74
C GLU A 388 -15.19 4.12 -11.68
N ASN A 389 -16.06 3.18 -12.07
CA ASN A 389 -16.95 2.43 -11.18
C ASN A 389 -16.63 0.93 -11.13
N ASP A 390 -15.44 0.54 -11.59
CA ASP A 390 -15.01 -0.85 -11.68
C ASP A 390 -13.84 -1.11 -10.71
N LEU A 391 -13.80 -2.33 -10.18
CA LEU A 391 -12.67 -2.83 -9.39
C LEU A 391 -11.65 -3.50 -10.31
N ILE A 392 -10.37 -3.16 -10.12
CA ILE A 392 -9.25 -3.91 -10.68
C ILE A 392 -8.67 -4.81 -9.59
N VAL A 393 -8.92 -6.11 -9.70
CA VAL A 393 -8.57 -7.10 -8.68
C VAL A 393 -7.48 -8.02 -9.21
N ARG A 394 -6.31 -8.01 -8.57
CA ARG A 394 -5.26 -8.99 -8.81
C ARG A 394 -5.42 -10.15 -7.83
N THR A 395 -5.63 -11.35 -8.37
CA THR A 395 -5.59 -12.60 -7.63
C THR A 395 -4.21 -13.26 -7.79
N LYS A 396 -4.01 -14.41 -7.15
CA LYS A 396 -2.78 -15.21 -7.28
C LYS A 396 -2.49 -15.65 -8.73
N THR A 397 -3.48 -15.64 -9.63
CA THR A 397 -3.34 -16.19 -10.99
C THR A 397 -3.80 -15.25 -12.11
N HIS A 398 -4.64 -14.26 -11.82
CA HIS A 398 -5.26 -13.41 -12.84
C HIS A 398 -5.38 -11.95 -12.37
N LEU A 399 -5.57 -11.05 -13.34
CA LEU A 399 -6.08 -9.71 -13.14
C LEU A 399 -7.52 -9.65 -13.67
N TYR A 400 -8.42 -9.08 -12.89
CA TYR A 400 -9.83 -8.91 -13.23
C TYR A 400 -10.17 -7.42 -13.32
N ARG A 401 -11.06 -7.06 -14.23
CA ARG A 401 -11.88 -5.85 -14.13
C ARG A 401 -13.31 -6.26 -13.84
N ILE A 402 -13.80 -5.92 -12.67
CA ILE A 402 -15.12 -6.26 -12.16
C ILE A 402 -15.98 -5.00 -12.21
N GLY A 403 -17.12 -5.07 -12.91
CA GLY A 403 -17.98 -3.91 -13.17
C GLY A 403 -19.31 -4.32 -13.79
N GLU A 404 -20.35 -3.50 -13.58
CA GLU A 404 -21.73 -3.72 -14.03
C GLU A 404 -22.01 -3.20 -15.45
#